data_AF-A0ABC8M6F3-F1
#
_entry.id   AF-A0ABC8M6F3-F1
#
_cell.length_a   1.000
_cell.length_b   1.000
_cell.length_c   1.000
_cell.angle_alpha   90.00
_cell.angle_beta   90.00
_cell.angle_gamma   90.00
#
_symmetry.space_group_name_H-M   'P 1'
#
loop_
_entity.id
_entity.type
_entity.pdbx_description
1 polymer ?
#
loop_
_entity_poly.entity_id
_entity_poly.type
_entity_poly.pdbx_seq_one_letter_code
_entity_poly.pdbx_strand_id
1 'polypeptide(L)'
;MAIALKINPEEMKKLFDDDLGQIMRMNYYPPCPQPDQVIGLSPHSDSTGVTILLQVNEVEGLQIRKNGRWVSVKPLPNAFVVNVGDMIEIVTNGTYRSIEHRGVVNSEKERISIGTFHNMGTGKEVGPLRSLVERHKASFFRSMSTDEYFKGLFSRELGGKAYLDVMRI
;
A
#
# COMPACT_ATOMS: atom_id res chain seq x y z
N MET A 1 -14.87 -2.09 -3.78
CA MET A 1 -14.48 -0.71 -3.42
C MET A 1 -15.42 0.33 -4.05
N ALA A 2 -15.50 0.47 -5.38
CA ALA A 2 -16.34 1.49 -6.03
C ALA A 2 -17.83 1.48 -5.62
N ILE A 3 -18.44 0.28 -5.55
CA ILE A 3 -19.83 0.11 -5.10
C ILE A 3 -20.03 0.64 -3.66
N ALA A 4 -19.11 0.32 -2.75
CA ALA A 4 -19.17 0.79 -1.36
C ALA A 4 -19.00 2.31 -1.26
N LEU A 5 -18.20 2.90 -2.16
CA LEU A 5 -18.05 4.35 -2.30
C LEU A 5 -19.23 5.01 -3.02
N LYS A 6 -20.21 4.24 -3.53
CA LYS A 6 -21.36 4.77 -4.29
C LYS A 6 -20.92 5.66 -5.47
N ILE A 7 -19.87 5.26 -6.17
CA ILE A 7 -19.40 5.90 -7.41
C ILE A 7 -19.60 4.95 -8.58
N ASN A 8 -19.50 5.45 -9.81
CA ASN A 8 -19.57 4.59 -10.98
C ASN A 8 -18.34 3.65 -10.98
N PRO A 9 -18.50 2.31 -11.03
CA PRO A 9 -17.37 1.38 -11.10
C PRO A 9 -16.39 1.66 -12.23
N GLU A 10 -16.86 2.23 -13.35
CA GLU A 10 -16.00 2.62 -14.47
C GLU A 10 -14.99 3.72 -14.13
N GLU A 11 -15.27 4.57 -13.13
CA GLU A 11 -14.29 5.58 -12.66
C GLU A 11 -13.03 4.91 -12.08
N MET A 12 -13.19 3.81 -11.34
CA MET A 12 -12.06 3.06 -10.79
C MET A 12 -11.44 2.12 -11.82
N LYS A 13 -12.24 1.44 -12.65
CA LYS A 13 -11.70 0.53 -13.67
C LYS A 13 -10.74 1.22 -14.63
N LYS A 14 -11.06 2.45 -15.08
CA LYS A 14 -10.20 3.23 -15.99
C LYS A 14 -8.81 3.57 -15.43
N LEU A 15 -8.65 3.53 -14.10
CA LEU A 15 -7.37 3.75 -13.43
C LEU A 15 -6.52 2.48 -13.37
N PHE A 16 -7.17 1.31 -13.39
CA PHE A 16 -6.58 -0.02 -13.25
C PHE A 16 -6.93 -0.93 -14.45
N ASP A 17 -7.00 -0.35 -15.65
CA ASP A 17 -7.35 -1.04 -16.90
C ASP A 17 -6.14 -1.77 -17.51
N ASP A 18 -6.21 -2.12 -18.78
CA ASP A 18 -5.27 -3.06 -19.43
C ASP A 18 -3.80 -2.60 -19.43
N ASP A 19 -3.53 -1.32 -19.16
CA ASP A 19 -2.17 -0.77 -18.98
C ASP A 19 -1.65 -0.89 -17.53
N LEU A 20 -2.29 -1.72 -16.70
CA LEU A 20 -1.96 -1.94 -15.28
C LEU A 20 -0.48 -2.28 -15.07
N GLY A 21 0.19 -1.50 -14.21
CA GLY A 21 1.51 -1.88 -13.69
C GLY A 21 1.38 -2.92 -12.56
N GLN A 22 1.65 -4.20 -12.83
CA GLN A 22 1.75 -5.22 -11.78
C GLN A 22 3.21 -5.54 -11.46
N ILE A 23 3.55 -5.56 -10.17
CA ILE A 23 4.89 -5.95 -9.69
C ILE A 23 4.74 -7.04 -8.64
N MET A 24 5.64 -8.01 -8.62
CA MET A 24 5.75 -9.00 -7.56
C MET A 24 7.06 -8.84 -6.81
N ARG A 25 6.98 -8.90 -5.47
CA ARG A 25 8.14 -8.93 -4.57
C ARG A 25 8.10 -10.20 -3.75
N MET A 26 9.11 -11.04 -3.92
CA MET A 26 9.33 -12.21 -3.07
C MET A 26 10.26 -11.80 -1.93
N ASN A 27 9.86 -12.05 -0.70
CA ASN A 27 10.62 -11.69 0.49
C ASN A 27 11.01 -12.96 1.25
N TYR A 28 12.30 -13.08 1.54
CA TYR A 28 12.87 -14.09 2.42
C TYR A 28 13.48 -13.39 3.63
N TYR A 29 12.99 -13.71 4.82
CA TYR A 29 13.47 -13.16 6.08
C TYR A 29 14.18 -14.28 6.85
N PRO A 30 15.52 -14.31 6.89
CA PRO A 30 16.26 -15.34 7.62
C PRO A 30 16.06 -15.20 9.14
N PRO A 31 16.28 -16.29 9.92
CA PRO A 31 16.42 -16.18 11.36
C PRO A 31 17.51 -15.17 11.75
N CYS A 32 17.26 -14.36 12.77
CA CYS A 32 18.19 -13.36 13.26
C CYS A 32 18.46 -13.58 14.76
N PRO A 33 19.73 -13.67 15.20
CA PRO A 33 20.07 -13.91 16.61
C PRO A 33 19.73 -12.72 17.53
N GLN A 34 19.53 -11.53 16.96
CA GLN A 34 19.19 -10.31 17.71
C GLN A 34 17.95 -9.64 17.08
N PRO A 35 16.79 -10.32 17.10
CA PRO A 35 15.61 -9.87 16.36
C PRO A 35 15.03 -8.53 16.87
N ASP A 36 15.32 -8.18 18.13
CA ASP A 36 14.91 -6.91 18.73
C ASP A 36 15.78 -5.71 18.32
N GLN A 37 16.94 -5.96 17.69
CA GLN A 37 17.89 -4.92 17.26
C GLN A 37 17.79 -4.59 15.76
N VAL A 38 17.04 -5.38 14.99
CA VAL A 38 16.93 -5.22 13.53
C VAL A 38 15.48 -5.26 13.09
N ILE A 39 15.25 -4.87 11.83
CA ILE A 39 13.94 -5.00 11.18
C ILE A 39 14.13 -5.75 9.86
N GLY A 40 13.20 -6.64 9.53
CA GLY A 40 13.23 -7.36 8.25
C GLY A 40 12.79 -6.47 7.09
N LEU A 41 11.72 -5.73 7.29
CA LEU A 41 11.25 -4.70 6.36
C LEU A 41 10.81 -3.47 7.16
N SER A 42 11.50 -2.35 6.92
CA SER A 42 11.27 -1.08 7.62
C SER A 42 9.81 -0.61 7.53
N PRO A 43 9.30 0.14 8.52
CA PRO A 43 7.99 0.78 8.46
C PRO A 43 7.77 1.59 7.18
N HIS A 44 6.70 1.30 6.45
CA HIS A 44 6.29 2.00 5.23
C HIS A 44 4.79 1.84 4.97
N SER A 45 4.23 2.68 4.10
CA SER A 45 2.99 2.38 3.37
C SER A 45 3.32 1.90 1.96
N ASP A 46 2.42 1.14 1.35
CA ASP A 46 2.56 0.78 -0.05
C ASP A 46 2.20 1.99 -0.91
N SER A 47 3.12 2.41 -1.79
CA SER A 47 2.89 3.55 -2.69
C SER A 47 1.93 3.23 -3.84
N THR A 48 1.43 2.01 -3.92
CA THR A 48 0.67 1.44 -5.04
C THR A 48 -0.84 1.56 -4.83
N GLY A 49 -1.65 0.89 -5.64
CA GLY A 49 -3.10 0.87 -5.47
C GLY A 49 -3.56 -0.15 -4.42
N VAL A 50 -3.44 -1.44 -4.76
CA VAL A 50 -3.83 -2.55 -3.88
C VAL A 50 -2.72 -3.59 -3.87
N THR A 51 -2.35 -4.02 -2.67
CA THR A 51 -1.40 -5.12 -2.48
C THR A 51 -2.14 -6.36 -2.03
N ILE A 52 -1.82 -7.50 -2.64
CA ILE A 52 -2.26 -8.83 -2.25
C ILE A 52 -1.03 -9.59 -1.77
N LEU A 53 -0.99 -9.93 -0.50
CA LEU A 53 0.13 -10.61 0.15
C LEU A 53 -0.24 -12.06 0.45
N LEU A 54 0.56 -12.97 -0.09
CA LEU A 54 0.59 -14.36 0.30
C LEU A 54 1.68 -14.57 1.35
N GLN A 55 1.32 -15.16 2.48
CA GLN A 55 2.31 -15.73 3.39
C GLN A 55 2.52 -17.21 3.06
N VAL A 56 3.75 -17.59 2.73
CA VAL A 56 4.07 -18.91 2.16
C VAL A 56 4.21 -19.98 3.24
N ASN A 57 4.70 -19.59 4.43
CA ASN A 57 4.81 -20.47 5.59
C ASN A 57 4.08 -19.87 6.80
N GLU A 58 3.97 -20.62 7.89
CA GLU A 58 3.17 -20.23 9.07
C GLU A 58 3.89 -19.24 10.02
N VAL A 59 5.07 -18.72 9.63
CA VAL A 59 5.88 -17.86 10.49
C VAL A 59 5.32 -16.43 10.51
N GLU A 60 4.84 -15.98 11.66
CA GLU A 60 4.37 -14.60 11.84
C GLU A 60 5.48 -13.58 11.61
N GLY A 61 5.11 -12.35 11.24
CA GLY A 61 6.09 -11.27 11.06
C GLY A 61 5.54 -9.98 10.45
N LEU A 62 4.37 -10.03 9.80
CA LEU A 62 3.70 -8.81 9.37
C LEU A 62 3.09 -8.09 10.58
N GLN A 63 3.39 -6.80 10.71
CA GLN A 63 2.75 -5.91 11.68
C GLN A 63 2.19 -4.67 10.98
N ILE A 64 1.00 -4.23 11.40
CA ILE A 64 0.35 -3.00 10.92
C ILE A 64 0.26 -1.96 12.04
N ARG A 65 0.26 -0.67 11.69
CA ARG A 65 0.10 0.43 12.62
C ARG A 65 -1.38 0.73 12.83
N LYS A 66 -1.89 0.51 14.03
CA LYS A 66 -3.28 0.79 14.42
C LYS A 66 -3.31 1.59 15.73
N ASN A 67 -3.95 2.75 15.73
CA ASN A 67 -4.05 3.65 16.89
C ASN A 67 -2.69 3.93 17.56
N GLY A 68 -1.65 4.19 16.74
CA GLY A 68 -0.30 4.47 17.22
C GLY A 68 0.47 3.26 17.76
N ARG A 69 -0.07 2.04 17.64
CA ARG A 69 0.58 0.80 18.11
C ARG A 69 0.79 -0.17 16.95
N TRP A 70 1.83 -1.00 17.05
CA TRP A 70 2.05 -2.12 16.13
C TRP A 70 1.18 -3.30 16.53
N VAL A 71 0.47 -3.88 15.57
CA VAL A 71 -0.43 -5.04 15.76
C VAL A 71 -0.01 -6.13 14.78
N SER A 72 0.23 -7.33 15.29
CA SER A 72 0.56 -8.50 14.47
C SER A 72 -0.62 -8.95 13.63
N VAL A 73 -0.36 -9.30 12.37
CA VAL A 73 -1.33 -9.93 11.49
C VAL A 73 -1.07 -11.43 11.50
N LYS A 74 -1.99 -12.19 12.09
CA LYS A 74 -1.90 -13.64 12.13
C LYS A 74 -2.26 -14.22 10.75
N PRO A 75 -1.40 -15.06 10.15
CA PRO A 75 -1.71 -15.77 8.93
C PRO A 75 -2.88 -16.74 9.16
N LEU A 76 -3.84 -16.73 8.23
CA LEU A 76 -4.90 -17.73 8.20
C LEU A 76 -4.62 -18.71 7.05
N PRO A 77 -4.90 -20.02 7.23
CA PRO A 77 -4.82 -20.98 6.14
C PRO A 77 -5.71 -20.54 4.97
N ASN A 78 -5.21 -20.71 3.73
CA ASN A 78 -5.95 -20.39 2.49
C ASN A 78 -6.43 -18.94 2.39
N ALA A 79 -5.71 -17.99 2.99
CA ALA A 79 -6.06 -16.58 2.96
C ALA A 79 -4.94 -15.72 2.37
N PHE A 80 -5.33 -14.62 1.73
CA PHE A 80 -4.45 -13.52 1.41
C PHE A 80 -4.69 -12.38 2.40
N VAL A 81 -3.62 -11.63 2.70
CA VAL A 81 -3.77 -10.31 3.31
C VAL A 81 -3.87 -9.29 2.18
N VAL A 82 -4.91 -8.45 2.20
CA VAL A 82 -5.11 -7.39 1.22
C VAL A 82 -5.03 -6.04 1.92
N ASN A 83 -4.21 -5.13 1.41
CA ASN A 83 -4.14 -3.76 1.92
C ASN A 83 -4.28 -2.71 0.82
N VAL A 84 -4.79 -1.57 1.25
CA VAL A 84 -4.88 -0.34 0.48
C VAL A 84 -3.52 0.34 0.49
N GLY A 85 -3.06 0.76 -0.70
CA GLY A 85 -1.90 1.63 -0.86
C GLY A 85 -2.28 3.10 -1.04
N ASP A 86 -1.25 3.93 -1.13
CA ASP A 86 -1.34 5.40 -1.14
C ASP A 86 -2.13 5.92 -2.35
N MET A 87 -2.00 5.29 -3.53
CA MET A 87 -2.76 5.69 -4.72
C MET A 87 -4.28 5.55 -4.48
N ILE A 88 -4.71 4.50 -3.79
CA ILE A 88 -6.13 4.34 -3.43
C ILE A 88 -6.57 5.36 -2.39
N GLU A 89 -5.74 5.69 -1.39
CA GLU A 89 -6.07 6.77 -0.43
C GLU A 89 -6.27 8.09 -1.17
N ILE A 90 -5.41 8.41 -2.13
CA ILE A 90 -5.49 9.63 -2.96
C ILE A 90 -6.78 9.63 -3.80
N VAL A 91 -7.02 8.60 -4.63
CA VAL A 91 -8.18 8.60 -5.55
C VAL A 91 -9.51 8.54 -4.82
N THR A 92 -9.54 7.96 -3.62
CA THR A 92 -10.73 7.95 -2.77
C THR A 92 -10.89 9.21 -1.93
N ASN A 93 -10.05 10.22 -2.17
CA ASN A 93 -10.02 11.49 -1.45
C ASN A 93 -9.98 11.27 0.07
N GLY A 94 -9.16 10.33 0.52
CA GLY A 94 -8.94 10.01 1.93
C GLY A 94 -9.98 9.09 2.58
N THR A 95 -10.96 8.60 1.83
CA THR A 95 -12.02 7.72 2.38
C THR A 95 -11.45 6.36 2.79
N TYR A 96 -10.65 5.75 1.93
CA TYR A 96 -9.83 4.60 2.33
C TYR A 96 -8.47 5.07 2.79
N ARG A 97 -7.92 4.38 3.80
CA ARG A 97 -6.64 4.71 4.41
C ARG A 97 -5.60 3.68 4.04
N SER A 98 -4.48 4.17 3.51
CA SER A 98 -3.24 3.43 3.42
C SER A 98 -2.61 3.35 4.81
N ILE A 99 -2.21 2.16 5.25
CA ILE A 99 -1.75 1.92 6.62
C ILE A 99 -0.28 1.56 6.62
N GLU A 100 0.49 2.18 7.54
CA GLU A 100 1.87 1.78 7.76
C GLU A 100 1.97 0.35 8.24
N HIS A 101 2.91 -0.38 7.69
CA HIS A 101 3.19 -1.76 8.04
C HIS A 101 4.70 -2.03 8.00
N ARG A 102 5.11 -3.11 8.66
CA ARG A 102 6.51 -3.54 8.74
C ARG A 102 6.62 -5.06 8.77
N GLY A 103 7.79 -5.58 8.43
CA GLY A 103 8.15 -6.99 8.58
C GLY A 103 9.15 -7.16 9.72
N VAL A 104 8.76 -7.85 10.79
CA VAL A 104 9.68 -8.24 11.88
C VAL A 104 10.29 -9.60 11.59
N VAL A 105 11.46 -9.86 12.19
CA VAL A 105 12.18 -11.13 12.12
C VAL A 105 12.12 -11.84 13.49
N ASN A 106 12.50 -13.10 13.52
CA ASN A 106 12.61 -13.91 14.73
C ASN A 106 13.94 -14.69 14.71
N SER A 107 14.32 -15.33 15.82
CA SER A 107 15.59 -16.05 15.95
C SER A 107 15.55 -17.52 15.54
N GLU A 108 14.38 -18.07 15.24
CA GLU A 108 14.18 -19.52 15.13
C GLU A 108 13.99 -20.00 13.69
N LYS A 109 13.18 -19.29 12.90
CA LYS A 109 12.71 -19.78 11.60
C LYS A 109 12.56 -18.68 10.56
N GLU A 110 12.90 -19.01 9.32
CA GLU A 110 12.73 -18.12 8.19
C GLU A 110 11.26 -17.82 7.91
N ARG A 111 10.96 -16.59 7.49
CA ARG A 111 9.64 -16.20 6.98
C ARG A 111 9.72 -15.96 5.49
N ILE A 112 8.72 -16.48 4.75
CA ILE A 112 8.62 -16.28 3.30
C ILE A 112 7.27 -15.65 2.98
N SER A 113 7.28 -14.60 2.16
CA SER A 113 6.05 -13.96 1.69
C SER A 113 6.19 -13.41 0.28
N ILE A 114 5.09 -13.38 -0.46
CA ILE A 114 5.02 -12.86 -1.82
C ILE A 114 3.99 -11.74 -1.84
N GLY A 115 4.43 -10.51 -2.11
CA GLY A 115 3.55 -9.36 -2.29
C GLY A 115 3.33 -9.10 -3.78
N THR A 116 2.07 -9.04 -4.21
CA THR A 116 1.68 -8.65 -5.56
C THR A 116 1.01 -7.28 -5.50
N PHE A 117 1.66 -6.30 -6.12
CA PHE A 117 1.26 -4.89 -6.10
C PHE A 117 0.56 -4.54 -7.40
N HIS A 118 -0.66 -4.01 -7.30
CA HIS A 118 -1.47 -3.56 -8.43
C HIS A 118 -1.44 -2.03 -8.46
N ASN A 119 -0.70 -1.47 -9.41
CA ASN A 119 -0.59 -0.03 -9.62
C ASN A 119 -1.62 0.46 -10.63
N MET A 120 -1.84 1.77 -10.66
CA MET A 120 -2.56 2.39 -11.78
C MET A 120 -1.77 2.23 -13.07
N GLY A 121 -2.46 2.31 -14.20
CA GLY A 121 -1.81 2.25 -15.51
C GLY A 121 -0.85 3.42 -15.75
N THR A 122 0.14 3.22 -16.61
CA THR A 122 1.10 4.28 -16.98
C THR A 122 0.40 5.47 -17.64
N GLY A 123 0.85 6.70 -17.36
CA GLY A 123 0.26 7.93 -17.87
C GLY A 123 -1.11 8.30 -17.29
N LYS A 124 -1.65 7.54 -16.33
CA LYS A 124 -2.94 7.86 -15.68
C LYS A 124 -2.76 8.98 -14.66
N GLU A 125 -3.85 9.65 -14.32
CA GLU A 125 -3.84 10.66 -13.24
C GLU A 125 -3.96 9.98 -11.87
N VAL A 126 -3.00 10.27 -10.99
CA VAL A 126 -3.05 9.97 -9.56
C VAL A 126 -3.61 11.20 -8.85
N GLY A 127 -4.91 11.20 -8.60
CA GLY A 127 -5.64 12.32 -8.00
C GLY A 127 -7.04 11.91 -7.53
N PRO A 128 -7.68 12.69 -6.64
CA PRO A 128 -8.98 12.34 -6.09
C PRO A 128 -10.06 12.32 -7.18
N LEU A 129 -10.87 11.25 -7.21
CA LEU A 129 -11.96 11.12 -8.18
C LEU A 129 -12.93 12.30 -8.06
N ARG A 130 -13.28 12.88 -9.21
CA ARG A 130 -14.15 14.06 -9.30
C ARG A 130 -15.47 13.87 -8.52
N SER A 131 -16.10 12.71 -8.65
CA SER A 131 -17.34 12.38 -7.94
C SER A 131 -17.20 12.44 -6.40
N LEU A 132 -16.01 12.13 -5.88
CA LEU A 132 -15.71 12.19 -4.45
C LEU A 132 -15.30 13.61 -4.01
N VAL A 133 -14.64 14.38 -4.87
CA VAL A 133 -14.36 15.80 -4.61
C VAL A 133 -15.66 16.60 -4.54
N GLU A 134 -16.57 16.41 -5.51
CA GLU A 134 -17.89 17.07 -5.54
C GLU A 134 -18.72 16.70 -4.30
N ARG A 135 -18.69 15.43 -3.88
CA ARG A 135 -19.37 14.96 -2.67
C ARG A 135 -18.79 15.56 -1.38
N HIS A 136 -17.46 15.58 -1.25
CA HIS A 136 -16.80 16.14 -0.07
C HIS A 136 -16.77 17.67 -0.08
N LYS A 137 -17.07 18.31 -1.22
CA LYS A 137 -16.94 19.75 -1.47
C LYS A 137 -15.52 20.28 -1.21
N ALA A 138 -14.52 19.41 -1.31
CA ALA A 138 -13.11 19.72 -1.08
C ALA A 138 -12.22 18.64 -1.71
N SER A 139 -11.03 19.07 -2.16
CA SER A 139 -9.94 18.18 -2.54
C SER A 139 -8.91 18.17 -1.42
N PHE A 140 -8.57 16.98 -0.90
CA PHE A 140 -7.54 16.84 0.14
C PHE A 140 -6.18 16.45 -0.43
N PHE A 141 -6.13 16.16 -1.73
CA PHE A 141 -4.93 15.77 -2.44
C PHE A 141 -4.82 16.52 -3.77
N ARG A 142 -3.59 16.76 -4.21
CA ARG A 142 -3.28 17.25 -5.57
C ARG A 142 -3.36 16.10 -6.58
N SER A 143 -3.39 16.44 -7.86
CA SER A 143 -3.29 15.49 -8.97
C SER A 143 -1.93 15.58 -9.65
N MET A 144 -1.41 14.45 -10.14
CA MET A 144 -0.27 14.38 -11.07
C MET A 144 -0.33 13.09 -11.87
N SER A 145 0.46 12.95 -12.93
CA SER A 145 0.58 11.69 -13.66
C SER A 145 1.24 10.59 -12.82
N THR A 146 1.00 9.31 -13.14
CA THR A 146 1.73 8.19 -12.52
C THR A 146 3.23 8.31 -12.67
N ASP A 147 3.71 8.86 -13.78
CA ASP A 147 5.14 9.01 -14.06
C ASP A 147 5.78 10.05 -13.14
N GLU A 148 5.11 11.19 -12.95
CA GLU A 148 5.51 12.20 -11.96
C GLU A 148 5.44 11.67 -10.53
N TYR A 149 4.39 10.89 -10.22
CA TYR A 149 4.20 10.27 -8.91
C TYR A 149 5.38 9.32 -8.58
N PHE A 150 5.72 8.40 -9.48
CA PHE A 150 6.84 7.49 -9.26
C PHE A 150 8.19 8.20 -9.29
N LYS A 151 8.40 9.17 -10.19
CA LYS A 151 9.63 9.98 -10.20
C LYS A 151 9.81 10.74 -8.89
N GLY A 152 8.73 11.31 -8.34
CA GLY A 152 8.75 11.99 -7.05
C GLY A 152 8.98 11.05 -5.87
N LEU A 153 8.38 9.85 -5.91
CA LEU A 153 8.57 8.82 -4.91
C LEU A 153 10.03 8.35 -4.84
N PHE A 154 10.65 8.05 -5.99
CA PHE A 154 12.00 7.47 -6.06
C PHE A 154 13.13 8.51 -6.00
N SER A 155 12.84 9.80 -6.09
CA SER A 155 13.85 10.88 -5.96
C SER A 155 14.06 11.38 -4.53
N ARG A 156 13.36 10.82 -3.56
CA ARG A 156 13.38 11.25 -2.16
C ARG A 156 14.12 10.29 -1.24
N GLU A 157 14.58 10.82 -0.11
CA GLU A 157 15.08 10.00 0.99
C GLU A 157 13.96 9.14 1.58
N LEU A 158 14.29 7.90 1.98
CA LEU A 158 13.35 6.92 2.50
C LEU A 158 12.81 7.37 3.88
N GLY A 159 11.55 7.81 3.94
CA GLY A 159 10.93 8.29 5.18
C GLY A 159 9.45 7.92 5.33
N GLY A 160 9.12 6.66 5.65
CA GLY A 160 7.75 6.25 5.99
C GLY A 160 6.69 6.68 4.96
N LYS A 161 5.66 7.41 5.40
CA LYS A 161 4.59 7.98 4.54
C LYS A 161 4.96 9.25 3.78
N ALA A 162 6.24 9.61 3.71
CA ALA A 162 6.69 10.93 3.26
C ALA A 162 6.14 11.38 1.92
N TYR A 163 5.82 10.47 0.98
CA TYR A 163 5.29 10.88 -0.31
C TYR A 163 3.78 11.11 -0.33
N LEU A 164 2.99 10.41 0.49
CA LEU A 164 1.57 10.70 0.62
C LEU A 164 1.32 12.11 1.16
N ASP A 165 2.17 12.58 2.09
CA ASP A 165 2.07 13.93 2.65
C ASP A 165 2.41 15.01 1.63
N VAL A 166 3.25 14.71 0.65
CA VAL A 166 3.50 15.59 -0.51
C VAL A 166 2.26 15.73 -1.35
N MET A 167 1.44 14.69 -1.44
CA MET A 167 0.22 14.75 -2.23
C MET A 167 -0.87 15.56 -1.53
N ARG A 168 -0.82 15.76 -0.21
CA ARG A 168 -1.83 16.54 0.53
C ARG A 168 -1.85 18.02 0.14
N ILE A 169 -3.03 18.63 0.27
CA ILE A 169 -3.30 20.08 0.16
C ILE A 169 -3.49 20.67 1.55
#